data_AF-A0AAD9ZCP5-F1
#
_entry.id   AF-A0AAD9ZCP5-F1
#
_cell.length_a   1.000
_cell.length_b   1.000
_cell.length_c   1.000
_cell.angle_alpha   90.00
_cell.angle_beta   90.00
_cell.angle_gamma   90.00
#
_symmetry.space_group_name_H-M   'P 1'
#
loop_
_entity.id
_entity.type
_entity.pdbx_description
1 polymer ?
#
loop_
_entity_poly.entity_id
_entity_poly.type
_entity_poly.pdbx_seq_one_letter_code
_entity_poly.pdbx_strand_id
1 'polypeptide(L)'
;MLRRLTPFLQNLNLPAHALHSQMPQKARLRSIERFSSPSARHSILIATDVAARGLDIPLVQLVIHYHLPRAADTYVHRSGRTARAEKSGSSILLCAPEEVQGVRRLIAKVHARNAIASSDDGKKFFMRTIDLDTRIVSRLKQRAVLSKKISDASLAKEKKGHEDNWLKTAAEELGVEYDSEEFAAGEGSKKGRGQGRKKKEAEARGLSKAEVAALSAELREELGRRVNVGVSERYLTSGGVDIDELLRGERGEFLGRVDGGIDDM
;
A
#
# COMPACT_ATOMS: atom_id res chain seq x y z
N MET A 1 -8.76 3.52 5.74
CA MET A 1 -7.71 3.44 4.70
C MET A 1 -6.90 2.16 4.82
N LEU A 2 -6.27 1.88 5.97
CA LEU A 2 -5.51 0.63 6.20
C LEU A 2 -6.35 -0.62 5.94
N ARG A 3 -7.61 -0.62 6.38
CA ARG A 3 -8.59 -1.70 6.11
C ARG A 3 -8.75 -2.03 4.61
N ARG A 4 -8.43 -1.11 3.69
CA ARG A 4 -8.44 -1.35 2.23
C ARG A 4 -7.07 -1.73 1.69
N LEU A 5 -6.01 -1.07 2.17
CA LEU A 5 -4.67 -1.26 1.63
C LEU A 5 -4.06 -2.61 2.03
N THR A 6 -4.32 -3.09 3.24
CA THR A 6 -3.81 -4.38 3.72
C THR A 6 -4.34 -5.56 2.88
N PRO A 7 -5.67 -5.76 2.73
CA PRO A 7 -6.18 -6.84 1.88
C PRO A 7 -5.78 -6.65 0.41
N PHE A 8 -5.65 -5.41 -0.06
CA PHE A 8 -5.18 -5.12 -1.41
C PHE A 8 -3.77 -5.68 -1.66
N LEU A 9 -2.84 -5.47 -0.73
CA LEU A 9 -1.47 -6.00 -0.87
C LEU A 9 -1.44 -7.51 -0.65
N GLN A 10 -2.20 -8.05 0.31
CA GLN A 10 -2.30 -9.49 0.55
C GLN A 10 -2.84 -10.26 -0.65
N ASN A 11 -3.84 -9.72 -1.33
CA ASN A 11 -4.39 -10.28 -2.57
C ASN A 11 -3.34 -10.33 -3.69
N LEU A 12 -2.32 -9.46 -3.66
CA LEU A 12 -1.19 -9.45 -4.59
C LEU A 12 -0.05 -10.39 -4.16
N ASN A 13 -0.29 -11.29 -3.20
CA ASN A 13 0.70 -12.16 -2.58
C ASN A 13 1.86 -11.41 -1.89
N LEU A 14 1.61 -10.18 -1.43
CA LEU A 14 2.58 -9.42 -0.65
C LEU A 14 2.32 -9.62 0.86
N PRO A 15 3.34 -9.99 1.66
CA PRO A 15 3.19 -10.23 3.10
C PRO A 15 2.97 -8.90 3.85
N ALA A 16 1.73 -8.41 3.84
CA ALA A 16 1.36 -7.14 4.45
C ALA A 16 0.63 -7.31 5.79
N HIS A 17 1.04 -6.50 6.78
CA HIS A 17 0.49 -6.46 8.13
C HIS A 17 0.02 -5.04 8.47
N ALA A 18 -1.12 -4.93 9.16
CA ALA A 18 -1.69 -3.64 9.55
C ALA A 18 -1.29 -3.28 10.99
N LEU A 19 -1.12 -1.98 11.24
CA LEU A 19 -0.92 -1.42 12.56
C LEU A 19 -1.68 -0.09 12.70
N HIS A 20 -2.82 -0.10 13.40
CA HIS A 20 -3.61 1.10 13.67
C HIS A 20 -4.08 1.18 15.13
N SER A 21 -4.50 2.37 15.55
CA SER A 21 -4.86 2.67 16.95
C SER A 21 -6.06 1.87 17.47
N GLN A 22 -7.02 1.54 16.61
CA GLN A 22 -8.20 0.74 16.97
C GLN A 22 -7.89 -0.77 17.12
N MET A 23 -6.66 -1.23 16.89
CA MET A 23 -6.32 -2.64 17.09
C MET A 23 -6.10 -2.94 18.57
N PRO A 24 -6.61 -4.08 19.09
CA PRO A 24 -6.26 -4.55 20.42
C PRO A 24 -4.74 -4.70 20.58
N GLN A 25 -4.21 -4.40 21.77
CA GLN A 25 -2.76 -4.43 22.03
C GLN A 25 -2.11 -5.77 21.66
N LYS A 26 -2.76 -6.89 21.96
CA LYS A 26 -2.30 -8.24 21.58
C LYS A 26 -2.18 -8.41 20.05
N ALA A 27 -3.10 -7.82 19.28
CA ALA A 27 -3.05 -7.86 17.82
C ALA A 27 -1.95 -6.95 17.25
N ARG A 28 -1.68 -5.80 17.89
CA ARG A 28 -0.57 -4.91 17.54
C ARG A 28 0.78 -5.62 17.71
N LEU A 29 1.01 -6.26 18.86
CA LEU A 29 2.24 -7.00 19.14
C LEU A 29 2.45 -8.14 18.13
N ARG A 30 1.41 -8.94 17.86
CA ARG A 30 1.48 -10.02 16.86
C ARG A 30 1.81 -9.51 15.46
N SER A 31 1.31 -8.34 15.08
CA SER A 31 1.57 -7.75 13.76
C SER A 31 3.03 -7.30 13.63
N ILE A 32 3.60 -6.75 14.71
CA ILE A 32 5.02 -6.40 14.77
C ILE A 32 5.88 -7.66 14.73
N GLU A 33 5.55 -8.66 15.55
CA GLU A 33 6.28 -9.94 15.61
C GLU A 33 6.35 -10.63 14.24
N ARG A 34 5.23 -10.66 13.51
CA ARG A 34 5.18 -11.20 12.15
C ARG A 34 6.01 -10.38 11.16
N PHE A 35 6.05 -9.07 11.33
CA PHE A 35 6.86 -8.17 10.51
C PHE A 35 8.36 -8.34 10.79
N SER A 36 8.75 -8.45 12.05
CA SER A 36 10.15 -8.59 12.48
C SER A 36 10.67 -10.03 12.45
N SER A 37 9.85 -10.99 12.04
CA SER A 37 10.23 -12.40 12.03
C SER A 37 11.35 -12.63 11.02
N PRO A 38 12.46 -13.31 11.39
CA PRO A 38 13.56 -13.60 10.46
C PRO A 38 13.15 -14.42 9.23
N SER A 39 12.07 -15.20 9.33
CA SER A 39 11.52 -15.98 8.20
C SER A 39 10.67 -15.15 7.25
N ALA A 40 10.24 -13.95 7.65
CA ALA A 40 9.41 -13.07 6.85
C ALA A 40 10.27 -12.25 5.87
N ARG A 41 10.72 -12.91 4.79
CA ARG A 41 11.38 -12.20 3.67
C ARG A 41 10.40 -11.21 3.03
N HIS A 42 10.85 -9.98 2.83
CA HIS A 42 10.10 -8.90 2.14
C HIS A 42 8.76 -8.50 2.82
N SER A 43 8.69 -8.57 4.15
CA SER A 43 7.50 -8.18 4.93
C SER A 43 7.17 -6.69 4.81
N ILE A 44 5.89 -6.35 4.81
CA ILE A 44 5.38 -4.98 4.71
C ILE A 44 4.53 -4.65 5.93
N LEU A 45 4.92 -3.61 6.69
CA LEU A 45 4.11 -3.07 7.78
C LEU A 45 3.43 -1.77 7.36
N ILE A 46 2.10 -1.75 7.40
CA ILE A 46 1.29 -0.57 7.09
C ILE A 46 0.82 0.04 8.40
N ALA A 47 1.34 1.21 8.75
CA ALA A 47 1.07 1.86 10.02
C ALA A 47 0.51 3.28 9.88
N THR A 48 -0.26 3.73 10.87
CA THR A 48 -0.57 5.16 11.07
C THR A 48 0.37 5.77 12.11
N ASP A 49 0.59 7.09 12.04
CA ASP A 49 1.50 7.81 12.95
C ASP A 49 1.20 7.54 14.43
N VAL A 50 -0.08 7.55 14.80
CA VAL A 50 -0.53 7.31 16.17
C VAL A 50 -0.21 5.87 16.60
N ALA A 51 -0.33 4.91 15.70
CA ALA A 51 -0.15 3.51 16.03
C ALA A 51 1.33 3.08 16.09
N ALA A 52 2.20 3.77 15.34
CA ALA A 52 3.64 3.53 15.29
C ALA A 52 4.45 4.25 16.39
N ARG A 53 3.86 5.24 17.06
CA ARG A 53 4.51 5.95 18.18
C ARG A 53 4.66 5.02 19.38
N GLY A 54 5.83 5.10 20.03
CA GLY A 54 6.15 4.31 21.23
C GLY A 54 6.40 2.81 20.96
N LEU A 55 6.41 2.38 19.70
CA LEU A 55 6.83 1.03 19.33
C LEU A 55 8.23 1.08 18.74
N ASP A 56 9.10 0.23 19.26
CA ASP A 56 10.39 -0.02 18.65
C ASP A 56 10.21 -1.00 17.50
N ILE A 57 10.43 -0.51 16.28
CA ILE A 57 10.32 -1.29 15.05
C ILE A 57 11.75 -1.47 14.56
N PRO A 58 12.33 -2.67 14.66
CA PRO A 58 13.74 -2.87 14.37
C PRO A 58 14.05 -2.68 12.88
N LEU A 59 15.21 -2.07 12.62
CA LEU A 59 15.97 -2.04 11.35
C LEU A 59 15.14 -2.15 10.05
N VAL A 60 14.30 -1.15 9.78
CA VAL A 60 13.53 -1.08 8.52
C VAL A 60 14.44 -0.61 7.38
N GLN A 61 14.51 -1.35 6.29
CA GLN A 61 15.34 -0.98 5.11
C GLN A 61 14.72 0.14 4.27
N LEU A 62 13.39 0.16 4.16
CA LEU A 62 12.65 1.08 3.29
C LEU A 62 11.42 1.65 4.01
N VAL A 63 11.30 2.97 4.04
CA VAL A 63 10.13 3.69 4.54
C VAL A 63 9.39 4.35 3.37
N ILE A 64 8.14 3.93 3.12
CA ILE A 64 7.28 4.53 2.10
C ILE A 64 6.23 5.42 2.77
N HIS A 65 6.26 6.72 2.49
CA HIS A 65 5.23 7.66 2.91
C HIS A 65 4.08 7.60 1.90
N TYR A 66 3.04 6.81 2.23
CA TYR A 66 1.85 6.75 1.38
C TYR A 66 1.10 8.08 1.32
N HIS A 67 0.96 8.73 2.47
CA HIS A 67 0.47 10.10 2.56
C HIS A 67 1.62 11.00 3.03
N LEU A 68 1.76 12.15 2.38
CA LEU A 68 2.84 13.08 2.66
C LEU A 68 2.73 13.61 4.10
N PRO A 69 3.86 13.73 4.82
CA PRO A 69 3.87 14.31 6.15
C PRO A 69 3.49 15.79 6.09
N ARG A 70 2.57 16.21 6.96
CA ARG A 70 2.09 17.60 7.02
C ARG A 70 3.02 18.52 7.82
N ALA A 71 3.93 17.96 8.61
CA ALA A 71 4.87 18.68 9.43
C ALA A 71 6.28 18.04 9.36
N ALA A 72 7.29 18.89 9.53
CA ALA A 72 8.71 18.50 9.55
C ALA A 72 8.99 17.40 10.59
N ASP A 73 8.44 17.55 11.80
CA ASP A 73 8.57 16.58 12.89
C ASP A 73 8.06 15.19 12.48
N THR A 74 6.90 15.13 11.81
CA THR A 74 6.32 13.87 11.34
C THR A 74 7.20 13.22 10.27
N TYR A 75 7.78 14.02 9.37
CA TYR A 75 8.73 13.52 8.36
C TYR A 75 9.95 12.87 9.04
N VAL A 76 10.60 13.58 9.97
CA VAL A 76 11.78 13.09 10.70
C VAL A 76 11.46 11.83 11.48
N HIS A 77 10.33 11.79 12.20
CA HIS A 77 9.92 10.61 12.98
C HIS A 77 9.63 9.36 12.14
N ARG A 78 9.11 9.54 10.92
CA ARG A 78 8.85 8.44 9.98
C ARG A 78 10.12 7.98 9.29
N SER A 79 10.87 8.91 8.69
CA SER A 79 12.11 8.57 7.97
C SER A 79 13.21 8.09 8.92
N GLY A 80 13.22 8.53 10.18
CA GLY A 80 14.12 8.01 11.23
C GLY A 80 13.80 6.58 11.69
N ARG A 81 12.89 5.86 11.03
CA ARG A 81 12.66 4.41 11.22
C ARG A 81 13.60 3.55 10.37
N THR A 82 14.19 4.13 9.33
CA THR A 82 15.24 3.50 8.53
C THR A 82 16.62 4.05 8.91
N ALA A 83 17.66 3.53 8.26
CA ALA A 83 19.05 3.97 8.42
C ALA A 83 19.53 4.03 9.89
N ARG A 84 19.26 2.96 10.66
CA ARG A 84 19.65 2.84 12.07
C ARG A 84 20.83 1.88 12.23
N ALA A 85 21.62 2.07 13.28
CA ALA A 85 22.79 1.25 13.61
C ALA A 85 23.77 1.09 12.43
N GLU A 86 24.15 2.23 11.83
CA GLU A 86 25.13 2.33 10.73
C GLU A 86 24.73 1.62 9.43
N LYS A 87 23.51 1.07 9.34
CA LYS A 87 23.00 0.50 8.10
C LYS A 87 22.43 1.59 7.21
N SER A 88 22.59 1.41 5.90
CA SER A 88 21.91 2.23 4.90
C SER A 88 20.40 1.99 4.93
N GLY A 89 19.65 2.98 4.45
CA GLY A 89 18.20 2.97 4.50
C GLY A 89 17.61 3.98 3.53
N SER A 90 16.45 3.67 2.98
CA SER A 90 15.78 4.51 1.98
C SER A 90 14.43 5.02 2.47
N SER A 91 14.08 6.25 2.08
CA SER A 91 12.76 6.81 2.32
C SER A 91 12.17 7.38 1.04
N ILE A 92 11.01 6.84 0.64
CA ILE A 92 10.31 7.20 -0.59
C ILE A 92 9.00 7.90 -0.22
N LEU A 93 8.65 8.95 -0.95
CA LEU A 93 7.40 9.68 -0.76
C LEU A 93 6.53 9.53 -2.00
N LEU A 94 5.29 9.06 -1.81
CA LEU A 94 4.28 9.07 -2.87
C LEU A 94 3.64 10.46 -2.90
N CYS A 95 3.82 11.17 -4.01
CA CYS A 95 3.47 12.58 -4.13
C CYS A 95 2.61 12.80 -5.36
N ALA A 96 1.43 13.40 -5.19
CA ALA A 96 0.64 13.86 -6.33
C ALA A 96 1.27 15.12 -6.94
N PRO A 97 1.05 15.41 -8.24
CA PRO A 97 1.63 16.58 -8.92
C PRO A 97 1.42 17.90 -8.17
N GLU A 98 0.25 18.08 -7.56
CA GLU A 98 -0.13 19.30 -6.84
C GLU A 98 0.61 19.45 -5.50
N GLU A 99 1.09 18.34 -4.94
CA GLU A 99 1.73 18.30 -3.62
C GLU A 99 3.25 18.50 -3.69
N VAL A 100 3.85 18.35 -4.87
CA VAL A 100 5.31 18.37 -5.11
C VAL A 100 5.97 19.61 -4.53
N GLN A 101 5.39 20.79 -4.78
CA GLN A 101 5.99 22.05 -4.35
C GLN A 101 5.96 22.20 -2.82
N GLY A 102 4.86 21.81 -2.18
CA GLY A 102 4.72 21.86 -0.72
C GLY A 102 5.73 20.95 -0.02
N VAL A 103 5.87 19.72 -0.51
CA VAL A 103 6.79 18.74 0.06
C VAL A 103 8.25 19.09 -0.17
N ARG A 104 8.61 19.60 -1.35
CA ARG A 104 9.97 20.12 -1.61
C ARG A 104 10.36 21.21 -0.62
N ARG A 105 9.48 22.17 -0.34
CA ARG A 105 9.72 23.21 0.66
C ARG A 105 9.87 22.65 2.08
N LEU A 106 9.01 21.70 2.46
CA LEU A 106 9.05 21.09 3.79
C LEU A 106 10.36 20.33 4.02
N ILE A 107 10.77 19.51 3.06
CA ILE A 107 11.98 18.69 3.15
C ILE A 107 13.24 19.55 3.08
N ALA A 108 13.27 20.57 2.20
CA ALA A 108 14.37 21.52 2.16
C ALA A 108 14.57 22.23 3.51
N LYS A 109 13.48 22.62 4.21
CA LYS A 109 13.57 23.23 5.55
C LYS A 109 14.13 22.28 6.60
N VAL A 110 13.76 21.01 6.56
CA VAL A 110 14.27 20.00 7.51
C VAL A 110 15.78 19.82 7.31
N HIS A 111 16.20 19.63 6.06
CA HIS A 111 17.61 19.35 5.78
C HIS A 111 18.50 20.58 5.83
N ALA A 112 17.98 21.78 5.52
CA ALA A 112 18.73 23.02 5.74
C ALA A 112 18.99 23.27 7.23
N ARG A 113 18.02 22.96 8.12
CA ARG A 113 18.24 23.03 9.57
C ARG A 113 19.31 22.05 10.04
N ASN A 114 19.37 20.86 9.44
CA ASN A 114 20.40 19.87 9.76
C ASN A 114 21.77 20.28 9.20
N ALA A 115 21.83 20.87 8.00
CA ALA A 115 23.06 21.36 7.37
C ALA A 115 23.67 22.60 8.05
N ILE A 116 22.91 23.33 8.86
CA ILE A 116 23.49 24.39 9.73
C ILE A 116 24.21 23.76 10.94
N ALA A 117 23.81 22.56 11.37
CA ALA A 117 24.43 21.86 12.49
C ALA A 117 25.68 21.04 12.09
N SER A 118 25.80 20.67 10.82
CA SER A 118 26.96 19.99 10.23
C SER A 118 27.64 20.94 9.25
N SER A 119 28.88 21.35 9.49
CA SER A 119 29.68 22.33 8.72
C SER A 119 30.00 21.91 7.27
N ASP A 120 29.06 21.32 6.54
CA ASP A 120 29.18 20.85 5.17
C ASP A 120 28.49 21.83 4.23
N ASP A 121 29.25 22.31 3.24
CA ASP A 121 28.88 23.39 2.33
C ASP A 121 27.58 23.07 1.57
N GLY A 122 26.49 23.75 1.94
CA GLY A 122 25.52 24.38 1.04
C GLY A 122 24.90 23.60 -0.14
N LYS A 123 25.06 22.28 -0.25
CA LYS A 123 24.48 21.50 -1.35
C LYS A 123 22.96 21.53 -1.22
N LYS A 124 22.30 22.22 -2.16
CA LYS A 124 20.84 22.22 -2.30
C LYS A 124 20.36 20.78 -2.27
N PHE A 125 19.63 20.40 -1.22
CA PHE A 125 19.06 19.06 -1.09
C PHE A 125 18.17 18.76 -2.30
N PHE A 126 18.66 17.92 -3.21
CA PHE A 126 17.93 17.51 -4.40
C PHE A 126 17.20 16.21 -4.12
N MET A 127 15.87 16.28 -4.05
CA MET A 127 15.07 15.06 -4.02
C MET A 127 15.08 14.42 -5.40
N ARG A 128 15.70 13.24 -5.47
CA ARG A 128 15.63 12.39 -6.65
C ARG A 128 14.18 11.98 -6.89
N THR A 129 13.73 12.11 -8.13
CA THR A 129 12.45 11.57 -8.57
C THR A 129 12.71 10.18 -9.10
N ILE A 130 11.87 9.22 -8.73
CA ILE A 130 11.92 7.87 -9.29
C ILE A 130 10.96 7.87 -10.47
N ASP A 131 11.51 7.78 -11.68
CA ASP A 131 10.70 7.64 -12.87
C ASP A 131 10.13 6.22 -12.95
N LEU A 132 8.81 6.13 -13.02
CA LEU A 132 8.11 4.86 -13.18
C LEU A 132 8.01 4.52 -14.67
N ASP A 133 8.52 3.35 -15.06
CA ASP A 133 8.31 2.85 -16.42
C ASP A 133 6.82 2.56 -16.63
N THR A 134 6.19 3.38 -17.49
CA THR A 134 4.77 3.29 -17.83
C THR A 134 4.37 1.92 -18.38
N ARG A 135 5.30 1.18 -18.99
CA ARG A 135 5.08 -0.19 -19.50
C ARG A 135 4.91 -1.19 -18.35
N ILE A 136 5.65 -1.01 -17.26
CA ILE A 136 5.49 -1.83 -16.06
C ILE A 136 4.14 -1.50 -15.41
N VAL A 137 3.81 -0.21 -15.30
CA VAL A 137 2.54 0.25 -14.73
C VAL A 137 1.34 -0.32 -15.50
N SER A 138 1.39 -0.33 -16.84
CA SER A 138 0.30 -0.88 -17.64
C SER A 138 0.12 -2.39 -17.43
N ARG A 139 1.21 -3.13 -17.25
CA ARG A 139 1.18 -4.59 -16.98
C ARG A 139 0.67 -4.90 -15.57
N LEU A 140 1.05 -4.09 -14.59
CA LEU A 140 0.58 -4.26 -13.20
C LEU A 140 -0.86 -3.77 -12.98
N LYS A 141 -1.40 -2.96 -13.90
CA LYS A 141 -2.73 -2.35 -13.78
C LYS A 141 -3.83 -3.39 -13.60
N GLN A 142 -3.82 -4.49 -14.35
CA GLN A 142 -4.84 -5.53 -14.25
C GLN A 142 -4.85 -6.17 -12.86
N ARG A 143 -3.67 -6.57 -12.36
CA ARG A 143 -3.49 -7.13 -11.01
C ARG A 143 -4.02 -6.17 -9.93
N ALA A 144 -3.66 -4.89 -10.03
CA ALA A 144 -4.13 -3.87 -9.10
C ALA A 144 -5.65 -3.67 -9.16
N VAL A 145 -6.25 -3.66 -10.36
CA VAL A 145 -7.71 -3.51 -10.50
C VAL A 145 -8.46 -4.70 -9.91
N LEU A 146 -8.01 -5.93 -10.19
CA LEU A 146 -8.61 -7.15 -9.64
C LEU A 146 -8.50 -7.19 -8.11
N SER A 147 -7.30 -6.96 -7.57
CA SER A 147 -7.07 -6.92 -6.12
C SER A 147 -7.97 -5.88 -5.43
N LYS A 148 -8.12 -4.70 -6.04
CA LYS A 148 -9.00 -3.64 -5.54
C LYS A 148 -10.47 -4.07 -5.54
N LYS A 149 -10.96 -4.68 -6.61
CA LYS A 149 -12.36 -5.17 -6.69
C LYS A 149 -12.64 -6.21 -5.60
N ILE A 150 -11.72 -7.16 -5.42
CA ILE A 150 -11.84 -8.21 -4.38
C ILE A 150 -11.86 -7.58 -2.99
N SER A 151 -10.93 -6.65 -2.70
CA SER A 151 -10.86 -5.97 -1.40
C SER A 151 -12.08 -5.11 -1.11
N ASP A 152 -12.58 -4.37 -2.11
CA ASP A 152 -13.77 -3.54 -1.96
C ASP A 152 -15.04 -4.38 -1.75
N ALA A 153 -15.18 -5.52 -2.44
CA ALA A 153 -16.29 -6.45 -2.24
C ALA A 153 -16.26 -7.10 -0.84
N SER A 154 -15.09 -7.52 -0.37
CA SER A 154 -14.95 -8.11 0.98
C SER A 154 -15.32 -7.11 2.08
N LEU A 155 -14.87 -5.87 1.97
CA LEU A 155 -15.20 -4.82 2.95
C LEU A 155 -16.66 -4.40 2.90
N ALA A 156 -17.25 -4.36 1.71
CA ALA A 156 -18.67 -4.07 1.54
C ALA A 156 -19.55 -5.12 2.24
N LYS A 157 -19.19 -6.40 2.14
CA LYS A 157 -19.87 -7.51 2.83
C LYS A 157 -19.68 -7.47 4.34
N GLU A 158 -18.46 -7.23 4.82
CA GLU A 158 -18.17 -7.10 6.27
C GLU A 158 -18.99 -5.98 6.90
N LYS A 159 -19.10 -4.83 6.21
CA LYS A 159 -19.89 -3.69 6.68
C LYS A 159 -21.39 -4.03 6.73
N LYS A 160 -21.93 -4.69 5.70
CA LYS A 160 -23.34 -5.14 5.70
C LYS A 160 -23.62 -6.07 6.88
N GLY A 161 -22.77 -7.07 7.10
CA GLY A 161 -22.94 -8.00 8.21
C GLY A 161 -22.93 -7.31 9.58
N HIS A 162 -22.12 -6.28 9.78
CA HIS A 162 -22.12 -5.49 11.01
C HIS A 162 -23.37 -4.60 11.14
N GLU A 163 -23.82 -3.96 10.05
CA GLU A 163 -25.06 -3.16 10.03
C GLU A 163 -26.28 -4.05 10.34
N ASP A 164 -26.42 -5.19 9.67
CA ASP A 164 -27.49 -6.16 9.91
C ASP A 164 -27.46 -6.72 11.34
N ASN A 165 -26.28 -7.06 11.87
CA ASN A 165 -26.16 -7.56 13.24
C ASN A 165 -26.55 -6.49 14.27
N TRP A 166 -26.14 -5.23 14.07
CA TRP A 166 -26.54 -4.13 14.95
C TRP A 166 -28.03 -3.87 14.92
N LEU A 167 -28.64 -3.85 13.72
CA LEU A 167 -30.09 -3.69 13.56
C LEU A 167 -30.88 -4.82 14.20
N LYS A 168 -30.41 -6.06 14.04
CA LYS A 168 -31.02 -7.23 14.65
C LYS A 168 -31.00 -7.14 16.18
N THR A 169 -29.86 -6.81 16.78
CA THR A 169 -29.76 -6.64 18.24
C THR A 169 -30.66 -5.51 18.74
N ALA A 170 -30.73 -4.38 18.03
CA ALA A 170 -31.59 -3.26 18.42
C ALA A 170 -33.09 -3.62 18.32
N ALA A 171 -33.49 -4.39 17.31
CA ALA A 171 -34.86 -4.85 17.15
C ALA A 171 -35.25 -5.85 18.26
N GLU A 172 -34.34 -6.77 18.61
CA GLU A 172 -34.50 -7.68 19.75
C GLU A 172 -34.67 -6.91 21.08
N GLU A 173 -33.89 -5.86 21.34
CA GLU A 173 -34.04 -5.01 22.54
C GLU A 173 -35.38 -4.26 22.58
N LEU A 174 -35.90 -3.85 21.42
CA LEU A 174 -37.20 -3.17 21.30
C LEU A 174 -38.38 -4.14 21.23
N GLY A 175 -38.12 -5.45 21.17
CA GLY A 175 -39.16 -6.48 21.02
C GLY A 175 -39.87 -6.44 19.67
N VAL A 176 -39.20 -5.96 18.61
CA VAL A 176 -39.74 -5.84 17.25
C VAL A 176 -39.08 -6.87 16.35
N GLU A 177 -39.83 -7.49 15.43
CA GLU A 177 -39.25 -8.37 14.41
C GLU A 177 -38.48 -7.56 13.36
N TYR A 178 -37.25 -7.98 13.05
CA TYR A 178 -36.41 -7.37 12.01
C TYR A 178 -36.33 -8.28 10.78
N ASP A 179 -36.88 -7.80 9.67
CA ASP A 179 -36.64 -8.36 8.33
C ASP A 179 -35.68 -7.46 7.54
N SER A 180 -34.49 -8.01 7.25
CA SER A 180 -33.46 -7.31 6.49
C SER A 180 -33.86 -6.98 5.05
N GLU A 181 -34.77 -7.74 4.43
CA GLU A 181 -35.20 -7.52 3.05
C GLU A 181 -36.24 -6.39 2.98
N GLU A 182 -37.18 -6.35 3.93
CA GLU A 182 -38.16 -5.27 4.08
C GLU A 182 -37.47 -3.92 4.38
N PHE A 183 -36.50 -3.93 5.30
CA PHE A 183 -35.78 -2.71 5.69
C PHE A 183 -34.90 -2.17 4.56
N ALA A 184 -34.26 -3.05 3.79
CA ALA A 184 -33.45 -2.66 2.62
C ALA A 184 -34.31 -2.09 1.47
N ALA A 185 -35.55 -2.56 1.30
CA ALA A 185 -36.49 -2.01 0.33
C ALA A 185 -36.99 -0.60 0.70
N GLY A 186 -37.02 -0.28 2.00
CA GLY A 186 -37.45 1.02 2.54
C GLY A 186 -36.42 2.16 2.43
N GLU A 187 -35.13 1.87 2.24
CA GLU A 187 -34.08 2.88 2.04
C GLU A 187 -34.11 3.48 0.62
N GLY A 188 -35.21 4.15 0.28
CA GLY A 188 -35.36 4.93 -0.94
C GLY A 188 -34.26 5.98 -1.12
N SER A 189 -33.69 6.01 -2.32
CA SER A 189 -32.57 6.82 -2.80
C SER A 189 -32.59 8.32 -2.38
N LYS A 190 -32.02 8.66 -1.22
CA LYS A 190 -31.73 10.07 -0.85
C LYS A 190 -30.64 10.65 -1.78
N LYS A 191 -31.04 11.52 -2.71
CA LYS A 191 -30.17 12.26 -3.65
C LYS A 191 -29.31 13.27 -2.90
N GLY A 192 -27.99 13.05 -2.88
CA GLY A 192 -27.03 13.95 -2.24
C GLY A 192 -25.60 13.78 -2.76
N ARG A 193 -24.73 14.72 -2.39
CA ARG A 193 -23.30 14.78 -2.75
C ARG A 193 -22.58 13.53 -2.21
N GLY A 194 -22.04 12.68 -3.10
CA GLY A 194 -21.44 11.39 -2.75
C GLY A 194 -22.01 10.17 -3.48
N GLN A 195 -22.96 10.38 -4.41
CA GLN A 195 -23.63 9.33 -5.18
C GLN A 195 -22.66 8.37 -5.89
N GLY A 196 -21.56 8.85 -6.46
CA GLY A 196 -20.57 8.00 -7.13
C GLY A 196 -19.85 7.02 -6.19
N ARG A 197 -19.62 7.42 -4.93
CA ARG A 197 -19.04 6.52 -3.91
C ARG A 197 -20.08 5.51 -3.44
N LYS A 198 -21.32 5.96 -3.19
CA LYS A 198 -22.43 5.08 -2.83
C LYS A 198 -22.74 4.06 -3.93
N LYS A 199 -22.71 4.47 -5.21
CA LYS A 199 -22.92 3.58 -6.36
C LYS A 199 -21.83 2.50 -6.44
N LYS A 200 -20.56 2.88 -6.31
CA LYS A 200 -19.45 1.90 -6.27
C LYS A 200 -19.54 0.97 -5.05
N GLU A 201 -19.99 1.48 -3.91
CA GLU A 201 -20.20 0.67 -2.71
C GLU A 201 -21.37 -0.30 -2.91
N ALA A 202 -22.48 0.13 -3.51
CA ALA A 202 -23.63 -0.71 -3.85
C ALA A 202 -23.28 -1.78 -4.90
N GLU A 203 -22.54 -1.41 -5.95
CA GLU A 203 -21.99 -2.36 -6.92
C GLU A 203 -21.11 -3.40 -6.23
N ALA A 204 -20.16 -2.97 -5.38
CA ALA A 204 -19.31 -3.89 -4.61
C ALA A 204 -20.10 -4.80 -3.65
N ARG A 205 -21.19 -4.30 -3.05
CA ARG A 205 -22.12 -5.08 -2.22
C ARG A 205 -22.86 -6.14 -3.03
N GLY A 206 -23.22 -5.82 -4.28
CA GLY A 206 -23.97 -6.69 -5.18
C GLY A 206 -23.19 -7.89 -5.72
N LEU A 207 -21.85 -7.89 -5.65
CA LEU A 207 -21.06 -9.03 -6.11
C LEU A 207 -21.35 -10.29 -5.27
N SER A 208 -21.80 -11.34 -5.94
CA SER A 208 -22.02 -12.67 -5.37
C SER A 208 -20.72 -13.29 -4.86
N LYS A 209 -20.84 -14.34 -4.04
CA LYS A 209 -19.67 -15.12 -3.58
C LYS A 209 -18.95 -15.79 -4.76
N ALA A 210 -19.70 -16.25 -5.76
CA ALA A 210 -19.17 -16.88 -6.97
C ALA A 210 -18.35 -15.89 -7.83
N GLU A 211 -18.84 -14.66 -8.02
CA GLU A 211 -18.11 -13.63 -8.77
C GLU A 211 -16.81 -13.21 -8.08
N VAL A 212 -16.82 -13.06 -6.75
CA VAL A 212 -15.58 -12.78 -5.99
C VAL A 212 -14.58 -13.93 -6.10
N ALA A 213 -15.05 -15.17 -6.10
CA ALA A 213 -14.20 -16.34 -6.32
C ALA A 213 -13.60 -16.35 -7.73
N ALA A 214 -14.39 -16.01 -8.76
CA ALA A 214 -13.91 -15.89 -10.14
C ALA A 214 -12.84 -14.80 -10.29
N LEU A 215 -13.06 -13.60 -9.72
CA LEU A 215 -12.06 -12.53 -9.70
C LEU A 215 -10.77 -12.95 -8.98
N SER A 216 -10.91 -13.72 -7.90
CA SER A 216 -9.75 -14.24 -7.15
C SER A 216 -8.99 -15.30 -7.95
N ALA A 217 -9.67 -16.09 -8.77
CA ALA A 217 -9.04 -17.04 -9.67
C ALA A 217 -8.29 -16.33 -10.81
N GLU A 218 -8.92 -15.33 -11.43
CA GLU A 218 -8.27 -14.48 -12.45
C GLU A 218 -7.03 -13.78 -11.90
N LEU A 219 -7.12 -13.22 -10.68
CA LEU A 219 -5.96 -12.59 -10.04
C LEU A 219 -4.82 -13.58 -9.79
N ARG A 220 -5.12 -14.82 -9.38
CA ARG A 220 -4.10 -15.86 -9.19
C ARG A 220 -3.41 -16.23 -10.51
N GLU A 221 -4.18 -16.34 -11.59
CA GLU A 221 -3.63 -16.58 -12.92
C GLU A 221 -2.70 -15.43 -13.33
N GLU A 222 -3.16 -14.19 -13.19
CA GLU A 222 -2.37 -13.00 -13.50
C GLU A 222 -1.09 -12.92 -12.67
N LEU A 223 -1.12 -13.27 -11.38
CA LEU A 223 0.05 -13.31 -10.51
C LEU A 223 1.04 -14.42 -10.88
N GLY A 224 0.57 -15.50 -11.51
CA GLY A 224 1.42 -16.58 -12.03
C GLY A 224 2.22 -16.18 -13.28
N ARG A 225 1.74 -15.17 -14.04
CA ARG A 225 2.47 -14.64 -15.21
C ARG A 225 3.68 -13.82 -14.74
N ARG A 226 4.82 -13.95 -15.41
CA ARG A 226 5.98 -13.08 -15.13
C ARG A 226 5.74 -11.70 -15.74
N VAL A 227 6.11 -10.65 -15.01
CA VAL A 227 6.08 -9.28 -15.54
C VAL A 227 7.47 -8.98 -16.07
N ASN A 228 7.64 -9.03 -17.40
CA ASN A 228 8.89 -8.64 -18.03
C ASN A 228 9.11 -7.11 -17.88
N VAL A 229 10.28 -6.66 -17.43
CA VAL A 229 10.73 -5.27 -17.32
C VAL A 229 12.02 -5.21 -18.13
N GLY A 230 12.03 -4.46 -19.22
CA GLY A 230 13.23 -4.30 -20.06
C GLY A 230 13.35 -5.19 -21.31
N VAL A 231 12.60 -6.29 -21.45
CA VAL A 231 12.63 -7.13 -22.68
C VAL A 231 11.31 -7.07 -23.43
N SER A 232 11.36 -6.68 -24.71
CA SER A 232 10.22 -6.75 -25.63
C SER A 232 10.04 -8.20 -26.10
N GLU A 233 8.90 -8.81 -25.80
CA GLU A 233 8.56 -10.16 -26.30
C GLU A 233 8.52 -10.24 -27.84
N ARG A 234 8.33 -9.10 -28.51
CA ARG A 234 8.32 -9.01 -29.97
C ARG A 234 9.71 -8.76 -30.58
N TYR A 235 10.66 -8.28 -29.79
CA TYR A 235 11.99 -7.90 -30.25
C TYR A 235 13.03 -8.31 -29.21
N LEU A 236 13.41 -9.59 -29.26
CA LEU A 236 14.40 -10.20 -28.37
C LEU A 236 15.80 -9.58 -28.49
N THR A 237 16.09 -8.91 -29.62
CA THR A 237 17.41 -8.36 -29.96
C THR A 237 17.48 -6.83 -29.90
N SER A 238 16.37 -6.13 -29.61
CA SER A 238 16.36 -4.66 -29.57
C SER A 238 16.46 -4.17 -28.12
N GLY A 239 17.69 -4.02 -27.63
CA GLY A 239 18.00 -3.51 -26.30
C GLY A 239 19.29 -4.13 -25.78
N GLY A 240 20.00 -3.43 -24.89
CA GLY A 240 21.19 -3.94 -24.19
C GLY A 240 20.86 -5.03 -23.17
N VAL A 241 20.15 -6.06 -23.60
CA VAL A 241 19.69 -7.19 -22.81
C VAL A 241 20.67 -8.34 -23.05
N ASP A 242 21.30 -8.81 -21.97
CA ASP A 242 22.05 -10.07 -22.03
C ASP A 242 21.07 -11.24 -22.06
N ILE A 243 20.92 -11.83 -23.26
CA ILE A 243 20.00 -12.94 -23.53
C ILE A 243 20.43 -14.20 -22.76
N ASP A 244 21.71 -14.32 -22.42
CA ASP A 244 22.28 -15.48 -21.74
C ASP A 244 21.89 -15.50 -20.25
N GLU A 245 21.78 -14.32 -19.63
CA GLU A 245 21.28 -14.15 -18.25
C GLU A 245 19.77 -14.49 -18.15
N LEU A 246 18.98 -14.11 -19.18
CA LEU A 246 17.56 -14.44 -19.28
C LEU A 246 17.31 -15.95 -19.35
N LEU A 247 18.15 -16.69 -20.08
CA LEU A 247 18.05 -18.13 -20.28
C LEU A 247 18.56 -18.94 -19.09
N ARG A 248 19.54 -18.42 -18.34
CA ARG A 248 20.11 -19.09 -17.15
C ARG A 248 19.21 -19.06 -15.92
N GLY A 249 18.16 -18.24 -15.91
CA GLY A 249 17.21 -18.19 -14.80
C GLY A 249 17.85 -17.75 -13.48
N GLU A 250 18.93 -16.98 -13.56
CA GLU A 250 19.62 -16.47 -12.37
C GLU A 250 18.71 -15.53 -11.57
N ARG A 251 18.94 -15.55 -10.26
CA ARG A 251 18.00 -15.16 -9.22
C ARG A 251 17.67 -13.67 -9.30
N GLY A 252 16.39 -13.36 -9.45
CA GLY A 252 15.71 -12.41 -8.56
C GLY A 252 16.08 -10.93 -8.58
N GLU A 253 16.94 -10.44 -9.47
CA GLU A 253 17.16 -8.99 -9.66
C GLU A 253 16.85 -8.56 -11.09
N PHE A 254 15.58 -8.72 -11.43
CA PHE A 254 15.01 -8.24 -12.68
C PHE A 254 14.36 -6.87 -12.47
N LEU A 255 15.05 -5.99 -11.75
CA LEU A 255 14.95 -4.55 -11.93
C LEU A 255 16.30 -4.23 -12.54
N GLY A 256 16.35 -4.03 -13.86
CA GLY A 256 17.61 -3.87 -14.57
C GLY A 256 18.58 -2.96 -13.82
N ARG A 257 19.88 -3.28 -13.86
CA ARG A 257 20.91 -2.37 -13.34
C ARG A 257 20.63 -0.99 -13.90
N VAL A 258 20.22 -0.08 -13.01
CA VAL A 258 20.23 1.34 -13.33
C VAL A 258 21.70 1.67 -13.31
N ASP A 259 22.32 1.81 -14.48
CA ASP A 259 23.65 2.43 -14.57
C ASP A 259 23.51 3.84 -13.94
N GLY A 260 24.00 3.95 -12.70
CA GLY A 260 23.77 5.10 -11.81
C GLY A 260 23.17 4.78 -10.42
N GLY A 261 22.99 3.51 -10.05
CA GLY A 261 22.41 3.08 -8.77
C GLY A 261 23.41 2.58 -7.72
N ILE A 262 23.69 3.43 -6.72
CA ILE A 262 23.86 3.16 -5.27
C ILE A 262 25.03 2.25 -4.79
N ASP A 263 25.74 1.51 -5.63
CA ASP A 263 26.96 0.78 -5.20
C ASP A 263 28.28 1.55 -5.38
N ASP A 264 28.26 2.74 -5.98
CA ASP A 264 29.42 3.64 -6.06
C ASP A 264 29.24 4.86 -5.15
N MET A 265 29.44 4.65 -3.84
CA MET A 265 30.10 5.60 -2.91
C MET A 265 30.36 4.95 -1.55
#